data_AF-A0A9E1ICK2-F1
#
_entry.id   AF-A0A9E1ICK2-F1
#
_cell.length_a   1.000
_cell.length_b   1.000
_cell.length_c   1.000
_cell.angle_alpha   90.00
_cell.angle_beta   90.00
_cell.angle_gamma   90.00
#
_symmetry.space_group_name_H-M   'P 1'
#
loop_
_entity.id
_entity.type
_entity.pdbx_description
1 polymer ?
#
loop_
_entity_poly.entity_id
_entity_poly.type
_entity_poly.pdbx_seq_one_letter_code
_entity_poly.pdbx_strand_id
1 'polypeptide(L)'
;MVDVKIPEAGESVTEGVLVAWLKREGDLVKPDESLFEVETDKVTLEIPAEVPGRLTRLVAEGETVQVGQVVAQIDTDAAGQPTPSPPQADTPVPPAPPVAPTVNVGDGPPLNAPAGIDAARAKLESTDVPLSPAVRRLVAQHDLSPAQIEGTGRGQRLTKGDVLAHLESKEAAPPPAKPVLATPEKQLPATTVKPKDEGRETRVKMTPLRHRITERLVQVQQEAAIVTTFNEVDMARVMAFRARFKDIFQKKFDVRLGFMSFFVKAVVDAMKTVPAINARIDGDEIVYQHYFDIGVAVGTEKGLVVPVIRDTDKKSFAEIEQTIVDLATRARKRRLTLDEMTGGCFTISNGGVYGSLLSTPILNPPQSGILGLHSIQKRPVVVNDEIVIRPMMYLALSYDHRLVDGSEAVTFLKRVAECI
;
A
#
# COMPACT_ATOMS: atom_id res chain seq x y z
N MET A 1 -13.37 -33.67 9.85
CA MET A 1 -13.13 -32.81 8.65
C MET A 1 -14.34 -31.93 8.34
N VAL A 2 -14.10 -30.65 8.03
CA VAL A 2 -15.07 -29.61 7.65
C VAL A 2 -14.62 -28.95 6.34
N ASP A 3 -15.51 -28.80 5.37
CA ASP A 3 -15.23 -28.17 4.07
C ASP A 3 -15.13 -26.64 4.19
N VAL A 4 -13.97 -26.07 3.85
CA VAL A 4 -13.79 -24.62 3.71
C VAL A 4 -14.16 -24.22 2.28
N LYS A 5 -15.20 -23.40 2.15
CA LYS A 5 -15.76 -22.96 0.87
C LYS A 5 -15.48 -21.49 0.59
N ILE A 6 -15.55 -21.08 -0.67
CA ILE A 6 -15.60 -19.66 -1.03
C ILE A 6 -16.97 -19.09 -0.62
N PRO A 7 -17.04 -18.09 0.28
CA PRO A 7 -18.30 -17.46 0.66
C PRO A 7 -18.82 -16.52 -0.43
N GLU A 8 -20.10 -16.17 -0.36
CA GLU A 8 -20.72 -15.16 -1.24
C GLU A 8 -20.11 -13.77 -1.01
N ALA A 9 -19.40 -13.25 -2.01
CA ALA A 9 -18.80 -11.92 -1.98
C ALA A 9 -19.75 -10.80 -2.45
N GLY A 10 -21.06 -10.97 -2.20
CA GLY A 10 -22.15 -10.11 -2.66
C GLY A 10 -22.85 -10.63 -3.93
N GLU A 11 -24.10 -10.18 -4.13
CA GLU A 11 -25.08 -10.73 -5.09
C GLU A 11 -24.66 -10.78 -6.58
N SER A 12 -23.53 -10.17 -6.94
CA SER A 12 -23.03 -10.13 -8.33
C SER A 12 -21.65 -10.81 -8.51
N VAL A 13 -21.11 -11.49 -7.49
CA VAL A 13 -19.81 -12.17 -7.58
C VAL A 13 -20.02 -13.67 -7.64
N THR A 14 -19.70 -14.28 -8.78
CA THR A 14 -19.85 -15.72 -9.05
C THR A 14 -18.55 -16.52 -8.93
N GLU A 15 -17.40 -15.85 -9.12
CA GLU A 15 -16.06 -16.43 -9.11
C GLU A 15 -15.01 -15.44 -8.61
N GLY A 16 -13.92 -15.99 -8.07
CA GLY A 16 -12.68 -15.27 -7.72
C GLY A 16 -11.45 -16.14 -7.98
N VAL A 17 -10.27 -15.67 -7.57
CA VAL A 17 -9.01 -16.42 -7.69
C VAL A 17 -8.31 -16.42 -6.34
N LEU A 18 -7.80 -17.59 -5.94
CA LEU A 18 -7.01 -17.72 -4.71
C LEU A 18 -5.61 -17.17 -4.96
N VAL A 19 -5.29 -15.98 -4.42
CA VAL A 19 -4.05 -15.26 -4.73
C VAL A 19 -2.87 -15.73 -3.89
N ALA A 20 -3.11 -15.99 -2.61
CA ALA A 20 -2.08 -16.46 -1.68
C ALA A 20 -2.71 -17.26 -0.54
N TRP A 21 -2.09 -18.37 -0.16
CA TRP A 21 -2.42 -19.04 1.09
C TRP A 21 -1.61 -18.45 2.24
N LEU A 22 -2.29 -18.03 3.31
CA LEU A 22 -1.68 -17.48 4.53
C LEU A 22 -1.25 -18.58 5.52
N LYS A 23 -1.85 -19.78 5.40
CA LYS A 23 -1.56 -20.97 6.23
C LYS A 23 -1.09 -22.14 5.37
N ARG A 24 -0.09 -22.91 5.82
CA ARG A 24 0.44 -24.07 5.09
C ARG A 24 -0.52 -25.25 5.15
N GLU A 25 -0.39 -26.12 4.16
CA GLU A 25 -0.93 -27.47 4.25
C GLU A 25 -0.32 -28.20 5.46
N GLY A 26 -1.18 -28.75 6.31
CA GLY A 26 -0.81 -29.40 7.55
C GLY A 26 -0.58 -28.47 8.76
N ASP A 27 -0.77 -27.15 8.63
CA ASP A 27 -0.75 -26.23 9.78
C ASP A 27 -2.00 -26.41 10.66
N LEU A 28 -1.85 -26.16 11.96
CA LEU A 28 -2.97 -26.02 12.90
C LEU A 28 -3.49 -24.57 12.84
N VAL A 29 -4.80 -24.42 12.68
CA VAL A 29 -5.49 -23.13 12.57
C VAL A 29 -6.48 -22.94 13.72
N LYS A 30 -6.66 -21.69 14.14
CA LYS A 30 -7.63 -21.27 15.18
C LYS A 30 -8.88 -20.65 14.52
N PRO A 31 -10.02 -20.54 15.23
CA PRO A 31 -11.15 -19.75 14.76
C PRO A 31 -10.73 -18.30 14.51
N ASP A 32 -11.39 -17.65 13.56
CA ASP A 32 -11.16 -16.25 13.14
C ASP A 32 -9.76 -15.96 12.54
N GLU A 33 -8.95 -17.01 12.26
CA GLU A 33 -7.59 -16.85 11.74
C GLU A 33 -7.56 -16.89 10.20
N SER A 34 -7.05 -15.84 9.55
CA SER A 34 -7.00 -15.72 8.07
C SER A 34 -6.26 -16.90 7.41
N LEU A 35 -6.94 -17.59 6.49
CA LEU A 35 -6.44 -18.78 5.80
C LEU A 35 -5.83 -18.48 4.42
N PHE A 36 -6.47 -17.61 3.63
CA PHE A 36 -6.07 -17.25 2.25
C PHE A 36 -6.65 -15.90 1.80
N GLU A 37 -5.99 -15.25 0.84
CA GLU A 37 -6.52 -14.10 0.07
C GLU A 37 -7.25 -14.59 -1.19
N VAL A 38 -8.46 -14.11 -1.43
CA VAL A 38 -9.21 -14.26 -2.70
C VAL A 38 -9.32 -12.90 -3.40
N GLU A 39 -8.96 -12.83 -4.68
CA GLU A 39 -9.16 -11.64 -5.51
C GLU A 39 -10.36 -11.84 -6.44
N THR A 40 -11.31 -10.91 -6.37
CA THR A 40 -12.52 -10.82 -7.20
C THR A 40 -12.37 -9.70 -8.24
N ASP A 41 -13.42 -9.39 -9.01
CA ASP A 41 -13.51 -8.15 -9.78
C ASP A 41 -13.47 -6.89 -8.92
N LYS A 42 -14.11 -6.92 -7.75
CA LYS A 42 -14.34 -5.72 -6.95
C LYS A 42 -13.22 -5.47 -5.94
N VAL A 43 -12.79 -6.52 -5.24
CA VAL A 43 -11.95 -6.45 -4.04
C VAL A 43 -11.07 -7.69 -3.87
N THR A 44 -10.00 -7.55 -3.08
CA THR A 44 -9.34 -8.69 -2.43
C THR A 44 -9.91 -8.88 -1.03
N LEU A 45 -10.28 -10.11 -0.68
CA LEU A 45 -10.85 -10.49 0.62
C LEU A 45 -9.93 -11.51 1.31
N GLU A 46 -9.77 -11.39 2.63
CA GLU A 46 -9.17 -12.45 3.46
C GLU A 46 -10.29 -13.34 4.00
N ILE A 47 -10.13 -14.67 3.87
CA ILE A 47 -11.11 -15.64 4.38
C ILE A 47 -10.60 -16.24 5.71
N PRO A 48 -11.29 -16.06 6.85
CA PRO A 48 -10.90 -16.64 8.13
C PRO A 48 -11.35 -18.11 8.27
N ALA A 49 -10.77 -18.82 9.25
CA ALA A 49 -11.20 -20.16 9.61
C ALA A 49 -12.44 -20.16 10.52
N GLU A 50 -13.47 -20.91 10.12
CA GLU A 50 -14.70 -21.09 10.91
C GLU A 50 -14.53 -22.02 12.12
N VAL A 51 -13.57 -22.96 12.05
CA VAL A 51 -13.36 -24.01 13.06
C VAL A 51 -11.87 -24.25 13.34
N PRO A 52 -11.50 -24.67 14.57
CA PRO A 52 -10.13 -25.08 14.86
C PRO A 52 -9.84 -26.46 14.27
N GLY A 53 -8.61 -26.67 13.81
CA GLY A 53 -8.18 -27.98 13.30
C GLY A 53 -6.95 -27.89 12.40
N ARG A 54 -6.72 -28.93 11.59
CA ARG A 54 -5.58 -29.04 10.69
C ARG A 54 -5.97 -28.75 9.24
N LEU A 55 -5.31 -27.80 8.59
CA LEU A 55 -5.67 -27.35 7.23
C LEU A 55 -5.10 -28.26 6.13
N THR A 56 -5.97 -28.89 5.34
CA THR A 56 -5.65 -29.57 4.08
C THR A 56 -6.06 -28.68 2.91
N ARG A 57 -5.13 -28.30 2.04
CA ARG A 57 -5.43 -27.49 0.84
C ARG A 57 -5.93 -28.39 -0.29
N LEU A 58 -6.91 -27.92 -1.08
CA LEU A 58 -7.42 -28.64 -2.25
C LEU A 58 -7.22 -27.87 -3.57
N VAL A 59 -6.89 -26.57 -3.50
CA VAL A 59 -6.77 -25.65 -4.64
C VAL A 59 -5.44 -24.88 -4.59
N ALA A 60 -4.83 -24.63 -5.75
CA ALA A 60 -3.52 -24.00 -5.89
C ALA A 60 -3.57 -22.45 -5.86
N GLU A 61 -2.41 -21.82 -5.64
CA GLU A 61 -2.27 -20.36 -5.79
C GLU A 61 -2.36 -19.97 -7.28
N GLY A 62 -3.16 -18.96 -7.59
CA GLY A 62 -3.44 -18.50 -8.95
C GLY A 62 -4.56 -19.25 -9.68
N GLU A 63 -5.24 -20.18 -9.01
CA GLU A 63 -6.35 -20.97 -9.55
C GLU A 63 -7.71 -20.27 -9.36
N THR A 64 -8.62 -20.44 -10.33
CA THR A 64 -9.95 -19.81 -10.33
C THR A 64 -10.96 -20.69 -9.59
N VAL A 65 -11.75 -20.06 -8.72
CA VAL A 65 -12.66 -20.71 -7.78
C VAL A 65 -14.04 -20.09 -7.83
N GLN A 66 -15.07 -20.92 -7.90
CA GLN A 66 -16.46 -20.48 -7.88
C GLN A 66 -16.97 -20.30 -6.44
N VAL A 67 -17.96 -19.44 -6.25
CA VAL A 67 -18.65 -19.32 -4.96
C VAL A 67 -19.27 -20.68 -4.57
N GLY A 68 -19.13 -21.06 -3.30
CA GLY A 68 -19.54 -22.38 -2.79
C GLY A 68 -18.58 -23.54 -3.11
N GLN A 69 -17.56 -23.36 -3.96
CA GLN A 69 -16.53 -24.38 -4.21
C GLN A 69 -15.71 -24.63 -2.95
N VAL A 70 -15.45 -25.92 -2.65
CA VAL A 70 -14.54 -26.32 -1.56
C VAL A 70 -13.09 -26.12 -2.01
N VAL A 71 -12.32 -25.36 -1.22
CA VAL A 71 -10.92 -25.00 -1.53
C VAL A 71 -9.91 -25.54 -0.51
N ALA A 72 -10.40 -25.92 0.67
CA ALA A 72 -9.66 -26.66 1.69
C ALA A 72 -10.61 -27.50 2.54
N GLN A 73 -10.04 -28.38 3.36
CA GLN A 73 -10.73 -29.05 4.47
C GLN A 73 -9.96 -28.81 5.77
N ILE A 74 -10.68 -28.55 6.86
CA ILE A 74 -10.10 -28.48 8.21
C ILE A 74 -10.41 -29.78 8.94
N ASP A 75 -9.39 -30.52 9.35
CA ASP A 75 -9.56 -31.69 10.19
C ASP A 75 -9.63 -31.31 11.68
N THR A 76 -10.84 -31.36 12.23
CA THR A 76 -11.18 -31.11 13.62
C THR A 76 -10.59 -32.15 14.57
N ASP A 77 -10.41 -33.38 14.10
CA ASP A 77 -10.09 -34.53 14.95
C ASP A 77 -8.57 -34.65 15.15
N ALA A 78 -7.79 -33.99 14.29
CA ALA A 78 -6.33 -33.88 14.35
C ALA A 78 -5.81 -32.85 15.38
N ALA A 79 -6.67 -32.21 16.18
CA ALA A 79 -6.32 -31.14 17.12
C ALA A 79 -5.39 -31.53 18.29
N GLY A 80 -4.90 -32.78 18.36
CA GLY A 80 -4.11 -33.31 19.46
C GLY A 80 -3.02 -34.33 19.13
N GLN A 81 -2.58 -34.47 17.86
CA GLN A 81 -1.51 -35.42 17.50
C GLN A 81 -0.22 -34.73 16.96
N PRO A 82 0.97 -35.14 17.41
CA PRO A 82 2.25 -34.60 16.93
C PRO A 82 2.63 -35.15 15.54
N THR A 83 3.37 -34.34 14.77
CA THR A 83 3.85 -34.72 13.42
C THR A 83 4.88 -35.86 13.43
N PRO A 84 4.78 -36.84 12.51
CA PRO A 84 5.86 -37.80 12.26
C PRO A 84 7.09 -37.12 11.63
N SER A 85 8.29 -37.56 12.01
CA SER A 85 9.55 -37.15 11.37
C SER A 85 9.74 -37.83 10.00
N PRO A 86 10.33 -37.16 9.00
CA PRO A 86 10.72 -37.80 7.75
C PRO A 86 11.94 -38.72 7.93
N PRO A 87 12.13 -39.75 7.08
CA PRO A 87 13.28 -40.66 7.17
C PRO A 87 14.62 -39.98 6.88
N GLN A 88 15.69 -40.47 7.49
CA GLN A 88 17.07 -40.14 7.08
C GLN A 88 17.42 -40.87 5.77
N ALA A 89 18.24 -40.25 4.94
CA ALA A 89 18.88 -40.84 3.78
C ALA A 89 20.40 -40.61 3.86
N ASP A 90 21.20 -41.59 3.42
CA ASP A 90 22.64 -41.63 3.67
C ASP A 90 23.45 -40.56 2.93
N THR A 91 24.54 -40.14 3.56
CA THR A 91 25.53 -39.18 3.02
C THR A 91 26.69 -39.88 2.29
N PRO A 92 26.92 -39.60 1.00
CA PRO A 92 28.19 -39.89 0.33
C PRO A 92 29.27 -38.85 0.70
N VAL A 93 30.53 -39.28 0.76
CA VAL A 93 31.68 -38.43 1.14
C VAL A 93 32.29 -37.71 -0.08
N PRO A 94 32.60 -36.40 -0.01
CA PRO A 94 33.28 -35.68 -1.08
C PRO A 94 34.82 -35.82 -1.01
N PRO A 95 35.51 -36.16 -2.12
CA PRO A 95 36.97 -36.14 -2.20
C PRO A 95 37.54 -34.74 -2.56
N ALA A 96 38.77 -34.46 -2.13
CA ALA A 96 39.50 -33.21 -2.40
C ALA A 96 40.39 -33.30 -3.67
N PRO A 97 40.86 -32.17 -4.25
CA PRO A 97 41.31 -32.10 -5.65
C PRO A 97 42.84 -32.13 -5.87
N PRO A 98 43.30 -32.43 -7.10
CA PRO A 98 44.68 -32.20 -7.54
C PRO A 98 44.87 -30.96 -8.44
N VAL A 99 45.97 -30.26 -8.12
CA VAL A 99 46.77 -29.19 -8.76
C VAL A 99 46.70 -29.00 -10.31
N ALA A 100 46.87 -27.74 -10.76
CA ALA A 100 47.01 -27.30 -12.17
C ALA A 100 48.43 -27.50 -12.76
N PRO A 101 48.69 -27.14 -14.05
CA PRO A 101 49.52 -25.94 -14.29
C PRO A 101 49.25 -25.09 -15.57
N THR A 102 49.39 -23.76 -15.39
CA THR A 102 49.93 -22.67 -16.27
C THR A 102 50.00 -22.74 -17.82
N VAL A 103 49.67 -21.60 -18.47
CA VAL A 103 50.51 -20.93 -19.50
C VAL A 103 50.19 -19.42 -19.62
N ASN A 104 51.16 -18.61 -20.10
CA ASN A 104 51.10 -17.14 -20.29
C ASN A 104 50.89 -16.79 -21.80
N VAL A 105 50.84 -15.55 -22.34
CA VAL A 105 51.20 -14.15 -21.97
C VAL A 105 50.21 -13.19 -22.72
N GLY A 106 50.22 -11.85 -22.68
CA GLY A 106 51.07 -10.80 -22.04
C GLY A 106 50.84 -9.41 -22.69
N ASP A 107 51.26 -8.33 -22.01
CA ASP A 107 51.39 -6.91 -22.46
C ASP A 107 50.12 -6.15 -22.98
N GLY A 108 49.95 -4.83 -22.84
CA GLY A 108 50.79 -3.76 -22.23
C GLY A 108 50.00 -2.44 -21.94
N PRO A 109 50.64 -1.38 -21.37
CA PRO A 109 49.97 -0.24 -20.69
C PRO A 109 50.19 1.12 -21.45
N PRO A 110 50.16 2.36 -20.86
CA PRO A 110 49.73 2.88 -19.53
C PRO A 110 48.86 4.18 -19.58
N LEU A 111 48.49 4.77 -18.42
CA LEU A 111 48.87 6.18 -18.02
C LEU A 111 48.18 6.74 -16.74
N ASN A 112 49.02 7.41 -15.92
CA ASN A 112 48.77 8.51 -14.96
C ASN A 112 47.92 8.38 -13.67
N ALA A 113 48.42 9.08 -12.63
CA ALA A 113 47.81 9.44 -11.34
C ALA A 113 47.67 11.00 -11.29
N PRO A 114 47.48 11.76 -10.15
CA PRO A 114 47.92 11.50 -8.77
C PRO A 114 46.97 11.90 -7.60
N ALA A 115 47.38 11.47 -6.38
CA ALA A 115 47.28 12.12 -5.04
C ALA A 115 45.99 12.82 -4.54
N GLY A 116 45.57 12.47 -3.31
CA GLY A 116 44.56 13.20 -2.52
C GLY A 116 44.48 12.72 -1.07
N ILE A 117 45.12 13.46 -0.15
CA ILE A 117 45.04 13.33 1.32
C ILE A 117 43.59 13.64 1.79
N ASP A 118 43.06 13.06 2.87
CA ASP A 118 43.50 13.31 4.25
C ASP A 118 43.02 12.25 5.27
N ALA A 119 43.51 12.29 6.51
CA ALA A 119 43.23 11.29 7.55
C ALA A 119 42.97 11.87 8.96
N ALA A 120 41.87 11.45 9.60
CA ALA A 120 41.58 11.79 11.00
C ALA A 120 40.75 10.70 11.71
N ARG A 121 41.40 9.80 12.47
CA ARG A 121 40.68 8.96 13.45
C ARG A 121 41.54 8.48 14.63
N ALA A 122 41.04 8.79 15.83
CA ALA A 122 41.22 8.13 17.13
C ALA A 122 42.66 7.69 17.57
N LYS A 123 43.16 8.36 18.61
CA LYS A 123 44.18 7.83 19.53
C LYS A 123 43.50 7.42 20.85
N LEU A 124 43.76 6.22 21.35
CA LEU A 124 43.45 5.79 22.72
C LEU A 124 44.41 4.66 23.13
N GLU A 125 44.99 4.76 24.32
CA GLU A 125 46.04 3.88 24.82
C GLU A 125 45.52 2.96 25.94
N SER A 126 46.21 1.85 26.18
CA SER A 126 45.83 0.82 27.15
C SER A 126 46.34 1.09 28.57
N THR A 127 45.61 0.63 29.58
CA THR A 127 46.14 0.38 30.93
C THR A 127 45.69 -1.00 31.41
N ASP A 128 46.58 -1.72 32.10
CA ASP A 128 46.37 -3.08 32.60
C ASP A 128 46.62 -3.11 34.13
N VAL A 129 45.73 -3.77 34.89
CA VAL A 129 45.67 -3.66 36.35
C VAL A 129 45.62 -5.06 36.98
N PRO A 130 46.58 -5.41 37.87
CA PRO A 130 46.73 -6.79 38.35
C PRO A 130 45.59 -7.25 39.27
N LEU A 131 44.88 -8.29 38.83
CA LEU A 131 43.73 -8.89 39.52
C LEU A 131 44.12 -9.79 40.69
N SER A 132 43.31 -9.72 41.76
CA SER A 132 43.44 -10.58 42.95
C SER A 132 43.11 -12.06 42.67
N PRO A 133 43.64 -13.04 43.44
CA PRO A 133 43.48 -14.46 43.13
C PRO A 133 42.03 -14.97 43.11
N ALA A 134 41.16 -14.45 44.00
CA ALA A 134 39.75 -14.84 44.07
C ALA A 134 38.96 -14.31 42.86
N VAL A 135 39.25 -13.07 42.44
CA VAL A 135 38.68 -12.46 41.23
C VAL A 135 39.17 -13.19 39.98
N ARG A 136 40.47 -13.49 39.89
CA ARG A 136 41.06 -14.24 38.77
C ARG A 136 40.44 -15.64 38.62
N ARG A 137 40.11 -16.33 39.73
CA ARG A 137 39.38 -17.60 39.68
C ARG A 137 37.95 -17.43 39.13
N LEU A 138 37.17 -16.50 39.67
CA LEU A 138 35.78 -16.30 39.20
C LEU A 138 35.71 -15.86 37.74
N VAL A 139 36.55 -14.90 37.34
CA VAL A 139 36.65 -14.42 35.95
C VAL A 139 36.98 -15.57 34.99
N ALA A 140 37.92 -16.45 35.35
CA ALA A 140 38.30 -17.62 34.56
C ALA A 140 37.32 -18.81 34.66
N GLN A 141 36.43 -18.85 35.67
CA GLN A 141 35.38 -19.87 35.81
C GLN A 141 34.10 -19.52 35.04
N HIS A 142 33.95 -18.27 34.63
CA HIS A 142 32.75 -17.76 33.94
C HIS A 142 33.07 -17.10 32.58
N ASP A 143 34.29 -17.31 32.04
CA ASP A 143 34.80 -16.74 30.78
C ASP A 143 34.50 -15.24 30.61
N LEU A 144 34.74 -14.46 31.67
CA LEU A 144 34.54 -13.02 31.68
C LEU A 144 35.82 -12.28 31.26
N SER A 145 35.67 -11.14 30.59
CA SER A 145 36.80 -10.21 30.39
C SER A 145 36.88 -9.23 31.56
N PRO A 146 38.04 -9.07 32.23
CA PRO A 146 38.23 -8.09 33.30
C PRO A 146 37.89 -6.66 32.88
N ALA A 147 38.13 -6.31 31.62
CA ALA A 147 37.88 -4.98 31.06
C ALA A 147 36.40 -4.69 30.79
N GLN A 148 35.50 -5.66 31.01
CA GLN A 148 34.05 -5.52 30.84
C GLN A 148 33.30 -5.37 32.18
N ILE A 149 34.01 -5.31 33.31
CA ILE A 149 33.42 -5.20 34.64
C ILE A 149 34.02 -3.98 35.36
N GLU A 150 33.17 -3.02 35.73
CA GLU A 150 33.60 -1.80 36.42
C GLU A 150 33.98 -2.12 37.89
N GLY A 151 35.24 -1.87 38.26
CA GLY A 151 35.77 -2.25 39.57
C GLY A 151 35.57 -1.16 40.62
N THR A 152 34.70 -1.40 41.61
CA THR A 152 34.40 -0.41 42.66
C THR A 152 35.44 -0.35 43.78
N GLY A 153 36.39 -1.29 43.81
CA GLY A 153 37.41 -1.39 44.84
C GLY A 153 38.40 -0.22 44.85
N ARG A 154 38.95 0.09 46.04
CA ARG A 154 39.84 1.23 46.30
C ARG A 154 41.00 1.30 45.28
N GLY A 155 40.93 2.30 44.38
CA GLY A 155 41.82 2.47 43.24
C GLY A 155 41.33 1.81 41.93
N GLN A 156 40.01 1.82 41.68
CA GLN A 156 39.34 1.18 40.52
C GLN A 156 39.71 -0.30 40.34
N ARG A 157 39.90 -1.03 41.44
CA ARG A 157 40.28 -2.44 41.44
C ARG A 157 39.05 -3.33 41.46
N LEU A 158 38.96 -4.24 40.51
CA LEU A 158 37.91 -5.25 40.44
C LEU A 158 37.91 -6.14 41.69
N THR A 159 36.76 -6.21 42.37
CA THR A 159 36.54 -6.98 43.61
C THR A 159 35.70 -8.23 43.36
N LYS A 160 35.57 -9.09 44.39
CA LYS A 160 34.66 -10.25 44.34
C LYS A 160 33.19 -9.80 44.22
N GLY A 161 32.83 -8.67 44.84
CA GLY A 161 31.47 -8.12 44.79
C GLY A 161 31.09 -7.69 43.38
N ASP A 162 31.98 -6.97 42.69
CA ASP A 162 31.76 -6.49 41.32
C ASP A 162 31.53 -7.64 40.33
N VAL A 163 32.31 -8.72 40.44
CA VAL A 163 32.15 -9.90 39.57
C VAL A 163 30.84 -10.64 39.84
N LEU A 164 30.42 -10.75 41.10
CA LEU A 164 29.13 -11.36 41.45
C LEU A 164 27.95 -10.49 41.02
N ALA A 165 28.01 -9.17 41.26
CA ALA A 165 26.99 -8.23 40.79
C ALA A 165 26.88 -8.19 39.26
N HIS A 166 28.00 -8.32 38.53
CA HIS A 166 27.99 -8.44 37.08
C HIS A 166 27.34 -9.75 36.61
N LEU A 167 27.54 -10.87 37.31
CA LEU A 167 26.85 -12.13 37.05
C LEU A 167 25.34 -12.01 37.36
N GLU A 168 24.97 -11.51 38.54
CA GLU A 168 23.57 -11.32 38.95
C GLU A 168 22.83 -10.36 38.01
N SER A 169 23.44 -9.26 37.56
CA SER A 169 22.82 -8.34 36.57
C SER A 169 22.67 -8.96 35.16
N LYS A 170 23.47 -9.98 34.85
CA LYS A 170 23.40 -10.75 33.59
C LYS A 170 22.37 -11.88 33.66
N GLU A 171 21.95 -12.24 34.88
CA GLU A 171 20.97 -13.30 35.19
C GLU A 171 19.58 -12.73 35.55
N ALA A 172 19.52 -11.47 36.03
CA ALA A 172 18.30 -10.70 36.27
C ALA A 172 17.80 -9.89 35.05
N ALA A 173 18.57 -9.86 33.95
CA ALA A 173 18.06 -9.40 32.66
C ALA A 173 17.12 -10.48 32.08
N PRO A 174 15.99 -10.10 31.44
CA PRO A 174 15.21 -11.08 30.67
C PRO A 174 16.15 -11.70 29.62
N PRO A 175 16.15 -13.04 29.46
CA PRO A 175 17.22 -13.72 28.76
C PRO A 175 17.35 -13.14 27.34
N PRO A 176 18.55 -12.69 26.92
CA PRO A 176 18.75 -12.34 25.53
C PRO A 176 18.38 -13.56 24.73
N ALA A 177 17.46 -13.39 23.77
CA ALA A 177 17.03 -14.51 22.96
C ALA A 177 18.26 -15.08 22.25
N LYS A 178 18.77 -16.23 22.75
CA LYS A 178 19.36 -17.23 21.87
C LYS A 178 18.39 -17.27 20.69
N PRO A 179 18.86 -17.07 19.44
CA PRO A 179 17.94 -17.11 18.32
C PRO A 179 17.16 -18.40 18.48
N VAL A 180 15.83 -18.25 18.63
CA VAL A 180 14.95 -19.27 18.11
C VAL A 180 15.44 -19.35 16.68
N LEU A 181 16.16 -20.45 16.38
CA LEU A 181 16.18 -20.98 15.04
C LEU A 181 14.71 -21.02 14.69
N ALA A 182 14.25 -20.01 13.94
CA ALA A 182 12.94 -20.08 13.34
C ALA A 182 12.96 -21.46 12.70
N THR A 183 12.04 -22.33 13.12
CA THR A 183 11.70 -23.54 12.38
C THR A 183 11.33 -22.98 11.03
N PRO A 184 12.29 -22.94 10.07
CA PRO A 184 12.56 -21.74 9.28
C PRO A 184 11.25 -21.35 8.70
N GLU A 185 10.72 -20.16 9.06
CA GLU A 185 9.33 -19.83 8.78
C GLU A 185 9.21 -19.89 7.27
N LYS A 186 8.77 -21.07 6.82
CA LYS A 186 9.22 -21.65 5.55
C LYS A 186 8.41 -20.86 4.58
N GLN A 187 9.01 -19.76 4.13
CA GLN A 187 8.33 -18.74 3.36
C GLN A 187 7.65 -19.54 2.29
N LEU A 188 6.32 -19.59 2.39
CA LEU A 188 5.53 -20.25 1.37
C LEU A 188 6.07 -19.64 0.10
N PRO A 189 6.64 -20.45 -0.82
CA PRO A 189 7.38 -19.91 -1.95
C PRO A 189 6.32 -19.24 -2.80
N ALA A 190 6.07 -17.96 -2.47
CA ALA A 190 4.85 -17.28 -2.83
C ALA A 190 4.81 -17.36 -4.33
N THR A 191 3.73 -17.91 -4.89
CA THR A 191 3.74 -18.34 -6.28
C THR A 191 3.57 -17.14 -7.22
N THR A 192 4.27 -16.05 -6.91
CA THR A 192 5.05 -15.24 -7.86
C THR A 192 5.50 -16.15 -8.99
N VAL A 193 4.69 -16.11 -10.05
CA VAL A 193 5.00 -16.74 -11.33
C VAL A 193 6.28 -16.06 -11.76
N LYS A 194 7.42 -16.72 -11.49
CA LYS A 194 8.74 -16.20 -11.88
C LYS A 194 8.60 -15.87 -13.36
N PRO A 195 8.80 -14.59 -13.75
CA PRO A 195 8.57 -14.20 -15.12
C PRO A 195 9.37 -15.13 -16.02
N LYS A 196 8.79 -15.57 -17.14
CA LYS A 196 9.55 -16.37 -18.09
C LYS A 196 10.59 -15.43 -18.71
N ASP A 197 11.77 -15.44 -18.12
CA ASP A 197 12.89 -14.56 -18.44
C ASP A 197 13.61 -15.13 -19.66
N GLU A 198 13.20 -14.66 -20.83
CA GLU A 198 13.75 -15.06 -22.11
C GLU A 198 14.93 -14.13 -22.50
N GLY A 199 15.66 -13.62 -21.50
CA GLY A 199 16.92 -12.85 -21.61
C GLY A 199 16.79 -11.43 -22.15
N ARG A 200 15.68 -11.13 -22.83
CA ARG A 200 15.27 -9.78 -23.28
C ARG A 200 13.80 -9.45 -23.00
N GLU A 201 13.00 -10.45 -22.65
CA GLU A 201 11.57 -10.31 -22.33
C GLU A 201 11.26 -11.01 -21.01
N THR A 202 10.41 -10.36 -20.21
CA THR A 202 10.03 -10.77 -18.86
C THR A 202 8.50 -10.91 -18.84
N ARG A 203 8.00 -12.11 -19.17
CA ARG A 203 6.55 -12.33 -19.37
C ARG A 203 5.84 -12.64 -18.05
N VAL A 204 4.85 -11.83 -17.70
CA VAL A 204 4.05 -11.90 -16.46
C VAL A 204 2.57 -11.95 -16.81
N LYS A 205 1.81 -12.90 -16.23
CA LYS A 205 0.35 -12.98 -16.38
C LYS A 205 -0.30 -11.82 -15.62
N MET A 206 -1.27 -11.13 -16.24
CA MET A 206 -2.06 -10.11 -15.55
C MET A 206 -2.92 -10.76 -14.45
N THR A 207 -3.13 -10.07 -13.33
CA THR A 207 -4.05 -10.55 -12.28
C THR A 207 -5.51 -10.43 -12.75
N PRO A 208 -6.47 -11.18 -12.16
CA PRO A 208 -7.88 -11.11 -12.54
C PRO A 208 -8.47 -9.71 -12.38
N LEU A 209 -8.14 -9.01 -11.28
CA LEU A 209 -8.53 -7.62 -11.07
C LEU A 209 -7.99 -6.73 -12.20
N ARG A 210 -6.72 -6.92 -12.61
CA ARG A 210 -6.12 -6.16 -13.71
C ARG A 210 -6.76 -6.47 -15.06
N HIS A 211 -7.11 -7.73 -15.34
CA HIS A 211 -7.86 -8.10 -16.54
C HIS A 211 -9.21 -7.38 -16.62
N ARG A 212 -10.04 -7.51 -15.59
CA ARG A 212 -11.39 -6.90 -15.57
C ARG A 212 -11.34 -5.36 -15.54
N ILE A 213 -10.31 -4.75 -14.95
CA ILE A 213 -10.04 -3.30 -15.07
C ILE A 213 -9.70 -2.92 -16.53
N THR A 214 -8.82 -3.68 -17.21
CA THR A 214 -8.49 -3.41 -18.62
C THR A 214 -9.70 -3.58 -19.54
N GLU A 215 -10.49 -4.62 -19.36
CA GLU A 215 -11.75 -4.86 -20.09
C GLU A 215 -12.72 -3.69 -19.91
N ARG A 216 -12.99 -3.29 -18.66
CA ARG A 216 -13.86 -2.14 -18.36
C ARG A 216 -13.33 -0.84 -18.95
N LEU A 217 -12.02 -0.58 -18.89
CA LEU A 217 -11.40 0.63 -19.46
C LEU A 217 -11.52 0.71 -20.99
N VAL A 218 -11.40 -0.43 -21.68
CA VAL A 218 -11.61 -0.51 -23.14
C VAL A 218 -13.10 -0.35 -23.47
N GLN A 219 -13.98 -0.96 -22.68
CA GLN A 219 -15.43 -0.81 -22.82
C GLN A 219 -15.87 0.67 -22.75
N VAL A 220 -15.37 1.45 -21.79
CA VAL A 220 -15.72 2.90 -21.70
C VAL A 220 -15.40 3.65 -23.00
N GLN A 221 -14.25 3.35 -23.62
CA GLN A 221 -13.77 4.00 -24.83
C GLN A 221 -14.50 3.54 -26.10
N GLN A 222 -15.26 2.44 -26.03
CA GLN A 222 -16.07 1.91 -27.13
C GLN A 222 -17.54 2.31 -27.01
N GLU A 223 -18.07 2.45 -25.79
CA GLU A 223 -19.46 2.75 -25.53
C GLU A 223 -19.76 4.26 -25.41
N ALA A 224 -18.90 5.03 -24.73
CA ALA A 224 -19.13 6.45 -24.44
C ALA A 224 -18.46 7.38 -25.48
N ALA A 225 -19.12 8.48 -25.84
CA ALA A 225 -18.52 9.50 -26.70
C ALA A 225 -17.68 10.46 -25.84
N ILE A 226 -16.56 9.98 -25.30
CA ILE A 226 -15.76 10.73 -24.33
C ILE A 226 -15.12 11.96 -24.99
N VAL A 227 -15.49 13.15 -24.52
CA VAL A 227 -14.83 14.41 -24.88
C VAL A 227 -14.28 15.05 -23.60
N THR A 228 -13.10 15.67 -23.68
CA THR A 228 -12.51 16.45 -22.57
C THR A 228 -12.51 17.93 -22.90
N THR A 229 -13.02 18.77 -21.99
CA THR A 229 -12.84 20.22 -22.00
C THR A 229 -11.95 20.65 -20.83
N PHE A 230 -11.24 21.77 -20.99
CA PHE A 230 -10.21 22.24 -20.07
C PHE A 230 -10.44 23.68 -19.66
N ASN A 231 -10.04 24.02 -18.43
CA ASN A 231 -10.04 25.39 -17.94
C ASN A 231 -8.87 25.59 -16.95
N GLU A 232 -8.40 26.82 -16.76
CA GLU A 232 -7.44 27.15 -15.69
C GLU A 232 -8.11 27.94 -14.56
N VAL A 233 -7.60 27.77 -13.33
CA VAL A 233 -8.18 28.38 -12.12
C VAL A 233 -7.07 28.95 -11.22
N ASP A 234 -7.28 30.16 -10.70
CA ASP A 234 -6.37 30.81 -9.75
C ASP A 234 -6.68 30.37 -8.32
N MET A 235 -5.86 29.47 -7.77
CA MET A 235 -6.05 28.93 -6.42
C MET A 235 -5.80 29.97 -5.32
N ALA A 236 -5.40 31.21 -5.62
CA ALA A 236 -5.00 32.20 -4.62
C ALA A 236 -6.07 32.46 -3.55
N ARG A 237 -7.35 32.47 -3.92
CA ARG A 237 -8.47 32.72 -3.00
C ARG A 237 -8.65 31.57 -2.01
N VAL A 238 -8.87 30.35 -2.49
CA VAL A 238 -8.93 29.15 -1.63
C VAL A 238 -7.63 28.93 -0.84
N MET A 239 -6.45 29.19 -1.41
CA MET A 239 -5.19 29.09 -0.66
C MET A 239 -5.09 30.13 0.47
N ALA A 240 -5.49 31.38 0.26
CA ALA A 240 -5.50 32.41 1.29
C ALA A 240 -6.54 32.13 2.39
N PHE A 241 -7.75 31.71 2.00
CA PHE A 241 -8.79 31.27 2.94
C PHE A 241 -8.29 30.10 3.79
N ARG A 242 -7.74 29.07 3.15
CA ARG A 242 -7.18 27.89 3.82
C ARG A 242 -6.04 28.27 4.76
N ALA A 243 -5.14 29.16 4.36
CA ALA A 243 -4.05 29.65 5.21
C ALA A 243 -4.56 30.38 6.46
N ARG A 244 -5.64 31.16 6.34
CA ARG A 244 -6.27 31.89 7.45
C ARG A 244 -7.01 30.98 8.44
N PHE A 245 -7.67 29.91 7.96
CA PHE A 245 -8.59 29.13 8.78
C PHE A 245 -8.13 27.71 9.16
N LYS A 246 -7.10 27.14 8.50
CA LYS A 246 -6.64 25.74 8.71
C LYS A 246 -6.48 25.34 10.17
N ASP A 247 -5.86 26.19 11.00
CA ASP A 247 -5.48 25.83 12.36
C ASP A 247 -6.65 25.95 13.35
N ILE A 248 -7.60 26.85 13.06
CA ILE A 248 -8.87 26.97 13.80
C ILE A 248 -9.79 25.81 13.42
N PHE A 249 -9.85 25.47 12.13
CA PHE A 249 -10.64 24.37 11.60
C PHE A 249 -10.18 23.02 12.18
N GLN A 250 -8.87 22.74 12.17
CA GLN A 250 -8.34 21.52 12.78
C GLN A 250 -8.59 21.46 14.30
N LYS A 251 -8.42 22.57 15.03
CA LYS A 251 -8.74 22.62 16.47
C LYS A 251 -10.23 22.42 16.79
N LYS A 252 -11.14 22.71 15.86
CA LYS A 252 -12.59 22.57 16.06
C LYS A 252 -13.16 21.21 15.62
N PHE A 253 -12.59 20.61 14.59
CA PHE A 253 -13.16 19.43 13.91
C PHE A 253 -12.23 18.22 13.85
N ASP A 254 -11.05 18.29 14.48
CA ASP A 254 -9.96 17.30 14.48
C ASP A 254 -9.55 16.77 13.08
N VAL A 255 -9.82 17.56 12.04
CA VAL A 255 -9.47 17.25 10.66
C VAL A 255 -8.79 18.45 10.01
N ARG A 256 -7.80 18.19 9.16
CA ARG A 256 -7.14 19.26 8.40
C ARG A 256 -8.09 19.77 7.33
N LEU A 257 -8.20 21.10 7.20
CA LEU A 257 -8.84 21.70 6.03
C LEU A 257 -8.01 21.34 4.79
N GLY A 258 -8.57 20.53 3.90
CA GLY A 258 -7.96 20.13 2.63
C GLY A 258 -8.23 21.15 1.53
N PHE A 259 -8.10 20.69 0.28
CA PHE A 259 -8.63 21.36 -0.91
C PHE A 259 -9.84 20.61 -1.49
N MET A 260 -10.02 19.33 -1.15
CA MET A 260 -11.02 18.47 -1.78
C MET A 260 -12.45 18.88 -1.42
N SER A 261 -12.70 19.32 -0.18
CA SER A 261 -14.01 19.86 0.22
C SER A 261 -14.46 21.07 -0.59
N PHE A 262 -13.54 21.94 -1.03
CA PHE A 262 -13.85 23.03 -1.95
C PHE A 262 -14.29 22.50 -3.32
N PHE A 263 -13.51 21.60 -3.91
CA PHE A 263 -13.83 21.02 -5.22
C PHE A 263 -15.11 20.16 -5.21
N VAL A 264 -15.36 19.38 -4.14
CA VAL A 264 -16.62 18.64 -3.97
C VAL A 264 -17.81 19.59 -3.93
N LYS A 265 -17.74 20.70 -3.16
CA LYS A 265 -18.83 21.68 -3.13
C LYS A 265 -18.99 22.46 -4.44
N ALA A 266 -17.90 22.84 -5.09
CA ALA A 266 -17.92 23.48 -6.40
C ALA A 266 -18.55 22.59 -7.48
N VAL A 267 -18.21 21.29 -7.47
CA VAL A 267 -18.82 20.26 -8.34
C VAL A 267 -20.32 20.15 -8.07
N VAL A 268 -20.76 20.03 -6.82
CA VAL A 268 -22.19 19.97 -6.47
C VAL A 268 -22.96 21.20 -6.95
N ASP A 269 -22.41 22.41 -6.79
CA ASP A 269 -23.05 23.66 -7.23
C ASP A 269 -23.13 23.74 -8.77
N ALA A 270 -22.09 23.29 -9.46
CA ALA A 270 -22.10 23.16 -10.92
C ALA A 270 -23.05 22.05 -11.42
N MET A 271 -23.19 20.92 -10.72
CA MET A 271 -24.16 19.86 -11.02
C MET A 271 -25.62 20.35 -10.85
N LYS A 272 -25.87 21.24 -9.88
CA LYS A 272 -27.17 21.92 -9.71
C LYS A 272 -27.45 22.97 -10.79
N THR A 273 -26.40 23.49 -11.42
CA THR A 273 -26.49 24.43 -12.56
C THR A 273 -26.66 23.69 -13.89
N VAL A 274 -26.07 22.48 -14.02
CA VAL A 274 -26.05 21.67 -15.25
C VAL A 274 -26.47 20.23 -14.92
N PRO A 275 -27.78 19.93 -14.84
CA PRO A 275 -28.28 18.63 -14.38
C PRO A 275 -27.87 17.43 -15.23
N ALA A 276 -27.56 17.60 -16.52
CA ALA A 276 -27.08 16.53 -17.40
C ALA A 276 -25.74 15.92 -16.95
N ILE A 277 -24.91 16.67 -16.21
CA ILE A 277 -23.69 16.16 -15.58
C ILE A 277 -24.01 15.19 -14.42
N ASN A 278 -25.20 15.32 -13.81
CA ASN A 278 -25.74 14.42 -12.79
C ASN A 278 -26.85 13.53 -13.36
N ALA A 279 -26.57 12.95 -14.53
CA ALA A 279 -27.41 11.97 -15.19
C ALA A 279 -26.53 10.81 -15.71
N ARG A 280 -27.19 9.72 -16.12
CA ARG A 280 -26.59 8.64 -16.90
C ARG A 280 -27.50 8.21 -18.04
N ILE A 281 -26.94 7.54 -19.04
CA ILE A 281 -27.70 6.75 -20.01
C ILE A 281 -27.91 5.35 -19.42
N ASP A 282 -29.12 4.81 -19.53
CA ASP A 282 -29.50 3.48 -19.05
C ASP A 282 -30.41 2.82 -20.11
N GLY A 283 -29.83 1.97 -20.96
CA GLY A 283 -30.52 1.49 -22.18
C GLY A 283 -30.81 2.63 -23.16
N ASP A 284 -32.09 2.86 -23.45
CA ASP A 284 -32.63 3.98 -24.22
C ASP A 284 -33.16 5.14 -23.35
N GLU A 285 -33.12 5.02 -22.01
CA GLU A 285 -33.52 6.08 -21.07
C GLU A 285 -32.35 6.95 -20.59
N ILE A 286 -32.69 8.15 -20.12
CA ILE A 286 -31.77 9.05 -19.40
C ILE A 286 -32.23 9.15 -17.95
N VAL A 287 -31.41 8.63 -17.03
CA VAL A 287 -31.72 8.62 -15.60
C VAL A 287 -30.97 9.76 -14.90
N TYR A 288 -31.68 10.85 -14.64
CA TYR A 288 -31.19 11.98 -13.83
C TYR A 288 -31.14 11.61 -12.35
N GLN A 289 -30.01 11.81 -11.68
CA GLN A 289 -29.90 11.66 -10.23
C GLN A 289 -30.36 12.93 -9.51
N HIS A 290 -31.10 12.76 -8.42
CA HIS A 290 -31.56 13.85 -7.52
C HIS A 290 -30.82 13.85 -6.17
N TYR A 291 -29.67 13.16 -6.13
CA TYR A 291 -28.73 13.07 -5.03
C TYR A 291 -27.31 13.32 -5.57
N PHE A 292 -26.37 13.63 -4.67
CA PHE A 292 -25.04 14.15 -5.03
C PHE A 292 -23.94 13.29 -4.40
N ASP A 293 -23.76 12.09 -4.94
CA ASP A 293 -22.74 11.15 -4.49
C ASP A 293 -21.48 11.27 -5.34
N ILE A 294 -20.36 11.63 -4.71
CA ILE A 294 -19.11 11.95 -5.41
C ILE A 294 -18.05 10.89 -5.12
N GLY A 295 -17.64 10.16 -6.16
CA GLY A 295 -16.45 9.31 -6.12
C GLY A 295 -15.19 10.15 -6.00
N VAL A 296 -14.28 9.79 -5.10
CA VAL A 296 -12.95 10.43 -5.00
C VAL A 296 -11.89 9.38 -5.23
N ALA A 297 -11.09 9.56 -6.29
CA ALA A 297 -10.07 8.59 -6.66
C ALA A 297 -8.89 8.60 -5.68
N VAL A 298 -8.59 7.44 -5.09
CA VAL A 298 -7.52 7.22 -4.10
C VAL A 298 -6.52 6.21 -4.65
N GLY A 299 -5.24 6.59 -4.70
CA GLY A 299 -4.14 5.68 -5.03
C GLY A 299 -3.79 4.75 -3.87
N THR A 300 -3.61 3.46 -4.16
CA THR A 300 -3.15 2.40 -3.25
C THR A 300 -2.06 1.57 -3.93
N GLU A 301 -1.38 0.70 -3.18
CA GLU A 301 -0.30 -0.15 -3.69
C GLU A 301 -0.77 -1.15 -4.78
N LYS A 302 -2.01 -1.66 -4.69
CA LYS A 302 -2.60 -2.53 -5.75
C LYS A 302 -3.15 -1.73 -6.94
N GLY A 303 -3.32 -0.42 -6.83
CA GLY A 303 -3.84 0.45 -7.90
C GLY A 303 -4.76 1.57 -7.41
N LEU A 304 -5.52 2.14 -8.34
CA LEU A 304 -6.50 3.20 -8.06
C LEU A 304 -7.85 2.59 -7.65
N VAL A 305 -8.45 3.09 -6.57
CA VAL A 305 -9.84 2.80 -6.19
C VAL A 305 -10.63 4.11 -6.09
N VAL A 306 -11.95 4.05 -6.30
CA VAL A 306 -12.82 5.24 -6.29
C VAL A 306 -13.94 5.06 -5.25
N PRO A 307 -13.64 5.21 -3.95
CA PRO A 307 -14.66 5.25 -2.91
C PRO A 307 -15.58 6.47 -3.07
N VAL A 308 -16.84 6.30 -2.69
CA VAL A 308 -17.93 7.26 -2.89
C VAL A 308 -18.28 7.98 -1.58
N ILE A 309 -18.30 9.30 -1.62
CA ILE A 309 -18.85 10.14 -0.56
C ILE A 309 -20.35 10.32 -0.83
N ARG A 310 -21.20 9.76 0.02
CA ARG A 310 -22.66 9.94 -0.03
C ARG A 310 -23.08 11.38 0.31
N ASP A 311 -24.19 11.86 -0.23
CA ASP A 311 -24.91 13.07 0.23
C ASP A 311 -24.02 14.33 0.35
N THR A 312 -23.14 14.56 -0.63
CA THR A 312 -22.12 15.63 -0.53
C THR A 312 -22.70 17.04 -0.53
N ASP A 313 -23.94 17.22 -0.97
CA ASP A 313 -24.63 18.51 -0.93
C ASP A 313 -25.09 18.88 0.49
N LYS A 314 -25.50 17.90 1.29
CA LYS A 314 -25.94 18.05 2.69
C LYS A 314 -24.76 18.20 3.67
N LYS A 315 -23.66 17.46 3.45
CA LYS A 315 -22.47 17.44 4.34
C LYS A 315 -21.76 18.79 4.44
N SER A 316 -21.21 19.13 5.60
CA SER A 316 -20.29 20.27 5.78
C SER A 316 -18.88 19.98 5.24
N PHE A 317 -18.05 21.03 5.15
CA PHE A 317 -16.62 20.91 4.82
C PHE A 317 -15.88 19.94 5.76
N ALA A 318 -16.22 19.93 7.06
CA ALA A 318 -15.58 19.07 8.05
C ALA A 318 -15.92 17.59 7.80
N GLU A 319 -17.21 17.30 7.59
CA GLU A 319 -17.67 15.94 7.29
C GLU A 319 -17.10 15.41 5.95
N ILE A 320 -16.97 16.26 4.93
CA ILE A 320 -16.35 15.87 3.65
C ILE A 320 -14.87 15.51 3.85
N GLU A 321 -14.07 16.36 4.50
CA GLU A 321 -12.65 16.04 4.75
C GLU A 321 -12.49 14.83 5.69
N GLN A 322 -13.33 14.67 6.71
CA GLN A 322 -13.34 13.48 7.58
C GLN A 322 -13.67 12.20 6.79
N THR A 323 -14.70 12.24 5.95
CA THR A 323 -15.11 11.09 5.13
C THR A 323 -14.01 10.71 4.12
N ILE A 324 -13.34 11.71 3.52
CA ILE A 324 -12.17 11.49 2.64
C ILE A 324 -11.01 10.84 3.41
N VAL A 325 -10.69 11.32 4.62
CA VAL A 325 -9.59 10.78 5.43
C VAL A 325 -9.86 9.34 5.87
N ASP A 326 -11.11 9.01 6.25
CA ASP A 326 -11.51 7.64 6.57
C ASP A 326 -11.46 6.72 5.33
N LEU A 327 -12.20 7.05 4.27
CA LEU A 327 -12.25 6.25 3.04
C LEU A 327 -10.85 6.04 2.45
N ALA A 328 -10.01 7.08 2.40
CA ALA A 328 -8.63 6.94 1.92
C ALA A 328 -7.74 6.13 2.88
N THR A 329 -8.06 6.05 4.17
CA THR A 329 -7.35 5.19 5.14
C THR A 329 -7.81 3.74 5.03
N ARG A 330 -9.10 3.50 4.84
CA ARG A 330 -9.66 2.16 4.62
C ARG A 330 -9.32 1.58 3.26
N ALA A 331 -9.23 2.40 2.20
CA ALA A 331 -8.68 2.04 0.90
C ALA A 331 -7.27 1.44 1.03
N ARG A 332 -6.33 2.18 1.66
CA ARG A 332 -4.95 1.73 1.90
C ARG A 332 -4.86 0.51 2.83
N LYS A 333 -5.84 0.31 3.71
CA LYS A 333 -5.95 -0.86 4.60
C LYS A 333 -6.74 -2.05 4.01
N ARG A 334 -7.20 -1.97 2.74
CA ARG A 334 -8.07 -2.97 2.09
C ARG A 334 -9.40 -3.24 2.83
N ARG A 335 -10.03 -2.20 3.39
CA ARG A 335 -11.27 -2.24 4.19
C ARG A 335 -12.38 -1.34 3.65
N LEU A 336 -12.47 -1.22 2.32
CA LEU A 336 -13.64 -0.68 1.65
C LEU A 336 -14.62 -1.82 1.34
N THR A 337 -15.90 -1.54 1.46
CA THR A 337 -16.98 -2.44 1.06
C THR A 337 -17.41 -2.17 -0.40
N LEU A 338 -18.21 -3.06 -0.98
CA LEU A 338 -18.71 -2.90 -2.35
C LEU A 338 -19.67 -1.71 -2.49
N ASP A 339 -20.53 -1.45 -1.50
CA ASP A 339 -21.43 -0.29 -1.51
C ASP A 339 -20.61 1.01 -1.64
N GLU A 340 -19.58 1.15 -0.82
CA GLU A 340 -18.70 2.32 -0.80
C GLU A 340 -17.93 2.54 -2.11
N MET A 341 -17.91 1.56 -3.02
CA MET A 341 -17.28 1.65 -4.34
C MET A 341 -18.29 1.73 -5.49
N THR A 342 -19.59 1.87 -5.20
CA THR A 342 -20.68 1.84 -6.19
C THR A 342 -21.75 2.93 -5.97
N GLY A 343 -22.58 3.17 -7.00
CA GLY A 343 -23.72 4.11 -6.94
C GLY A 343 -23.39 5.61 -6.96
N GLY A 344 -22.11 6.00 -6.95
CA GLY A 344 -21.70 7.39 -7.11
C GLY A 344 -22.05 7.95 -8.49
N CYS A 345 -22.43 9.23 -8.55
CA CYS A 345 -22.93 9.89 -9.76
C CYS A 345 -21.82 10.53 -10.62
N PHE A 346 -20.76 11.02 -9.97
CA PHE A 346 -19.67 11.76 -10.61
C PHE A 346 -18.35 11.45 -9.89
N THR A 347 -17.20 11.52 -10.57
CA THR A 347 -15.88 11.28 -9.96
C THR A 347 -14.99 12.52 -9.97
N ILE A 348 -14.22 12.73 -8.90
CA ILE A 348 -13.09 13.66 -8.87
C ILE A 348 -11.80 12.85 -8.74
N SER A 349 -10.86 13.06 -9.66
CA SER A 349 -9.54 12.42 -9.67
C SER A 349 -8.44 13.47 -9.58
N ASN A 350 -7.49 13.31 -8.66
CA ASN A 350 -6.43 14.28 -8.42
C ASN A 350 -5.06 13.73 -8.88
N GLY A 351 -4.74 13.95 -10.16
CA GLY A 351 -3.41 13.65 -10.71
C GLY A 351 -2.34 14.65 -10.24
N GLY A 352 -2.74 15.81 -9.73
CA GLY A 352 -1.85 16.86 -9.26
C GLY A 352 -0.93 16.46 -8.10
N VAL A 353 -1.34 15.51 -7.25
CA VAL A 353 -0.49 14.98 -6.17
C VAL A 353 0.71 14.18 -6.68
N TYR A 354 0.64 13.68 -7.92
CA TYR A 354 1.72 12.99 -8.63
C TYR A 354 2.49 13.92 -9.58
N GLY A 355 2.24 15.24 -9.53
CA GLY A 355 2.88 16.23 -10.39
C GLY A 355 2.28 16.35 -11.80
N SER A 356 1.15 15.68 -12.10
CA SER A 356 0.50 15.83 -13.40
C SER A 356 0.13 17.29 -13.66
N LEU A 357 0.48 17.81 -14.84
CA LEU A 357 0.17 19.19 -15.25
C LEU A 357 -1.18 19.27 -15.99
N LEU A 358 -1.42 18.32 -16.89
CA LEU A 358 -2.64 18.23 -17.70
C LEU A 358 -2.83 16.78 -18.14
N SER A 359 -4.05 16.27 -18.08
CA SER A 359 -4.41 14.91 -18.51
C SER A 359 -5.92 14.81 -18.81
N THR A 360 -6.29 13.85 -19.66
CA THR A 360 -7.67 13.51 -20.01
C THR A 360 -8.15 12.33 -19.13
N PRO A 361 -8.91 12.57 -18.04
CA PRO A 361 -9.42 11.48 -17.21
C PRO A 361 -10.41 10.61 -18.00
N ILE A 362 -10.42 9.30 -17.76
CA ILE A 362 -11.39 8.36 -18.35
C ILE A 362 -12.59 8.25 -17.40
N LEU A 363 -13.81 8.20 -17.95
CA LEU A 363 -15.04 8.05 -17.17
C LEU A 363 -15.05 6.75 -16.35
N ASN A 364 -15.83 6.75 -15.27
CA ASN A 364 -16.08 5.57 -14.45
C ASN A 364 -17.55 5.13 -14.61
N PRO A 365 -17.89 4.20 -15.51
CA PRO A 365 -19.28 3.83 -15.78
C PRO A 365 -20.05 3.41 -14.51
N PRO A 366 -21.34 3.77 -14.38
CA PRO A 366 -22.18 4.41 -15.40
C PRO A 366 -22.18 5.96 -15.34
N GLN A 367 -21.14 6.59 -14.78
CA GLN A 367 -21.07 8.06 -14.63
C GLN A 367 -20.77 8.76 -15.96
N SER A 368 -21.52 9.80 -16.29
CA SER A 368 -21.32 10.61 -17.51
C SER A 368 -20.36 11.79 -17.35
N GLY A 369 -19.69 11.95 -16.18
CA GLY A 369 -18.69 12.99 -15.95
C GLY A 369 -17.60 12.64 -14.94
N ILE A 370 -16.37 13.13 -15.20
CA ILE A 370 -15.23 13.05 -14.28
C ILE A 370 -14.35 14.31 -14.33
N LEU A 371 -14.01 14.86 -13.17
CA LEU A 371 -13.13 16.03 -13.02
C LEU A 371 -11.70 15.64 -12.64
N GLY A 372 -10.75 15.95 -13.52
CA GLY A 372 -9.31 15.85 -13.29
C GLY A 372 -8.74 17.13 -12.68
N LEU A 373 -8.22 17.03 -11.45
CA LEU A 373 -7.47 18.08 -10.75
C LEU A 373 -5.96 17.87 -10.94
N HIS A 374 -5.25 18.95 -11.31
CA HIS A 374 -3.83 18.91 -11.65
C HIS A 374 -2.96 19.66 -10.65
N SER A 375 -1.64 19.68 -10.88
CA SER A 375 -0.67 20.30 -9.98
C SER A 375 -0.86 21.82 -9.92
N ILE A 376 -0.79 22.37 -8.70
CA ILE A 376 -0.85 23.82 -8.47
C ILE A 376 0.55 24.39 -8.69
N GLN A 377 0.72 25.27 -9.67
CA GLN A 377 2.02 25.83 -10.04
C GLN A 377 1.99 27.35 -10.08
N LYS A 378 3.06 28.00 -9.62
CA LYS A 378 3.22 29.46 -9.73
C LYS A 378 3.46 29.82 -11.20
N ARG A 379 2.52 30.51 -11.83
CA ARG A 379 2.61 31.02 -13.21
C ARG A 379 2.46 32.54 -13.24
N PRO A 380 3.16 33.25 -14.15
CA PRO A 380 2.84 34.63 -14.48
C PRO A 380 1.52 34.65 -15.27
N VAL A 381 0.56 35.49 -14.85
CA VAL A 381 -0.72 35.70 -15.51
C VAL A 381 -1.07 37.19 -15.47
N VAL A 382 -1.88 37.66 -16.41
CA VAL A 382 -2.36 39.05 -16.45
C VAL A 382 -3.62 39.17 -15.59
N VAL A 383 -3.64 40.10 -14.64
CA VAL A 383 -4.81 40.44 -13.82
C VAL A 383 -4.87 41.96 -13.70
N ASN A 384 -5.98 42.57 -14.11
CA ASN A 384 -6.15 44.03 -14.17
C ASN A 384 -5.00 44.71 -14.95
N ASP A 385 -4.65 44.16 -16.11
CA ASP A 385 -3.54 44.57 -16.99
C ASP A 385 -2.12 44.50 -16.39
N GLU A 386 -1.96 44.04 -15.14
CA GLU A 386 -0.66 43.77 -14.51
C GLU A 386 -0.24 42.29 -14.63
N ILE A 387 1.04 42.03 -14.89
CA ILE A 387 1.61 40.68 -14.83
C ILE A 387 1.90 40.31 -13.36
N VAL A 388 1.14 39.36 -12.82
CA VAL A 388 1.24 38.90 -11.43
C VAL A 388 1.49 37.40 -11.34
N ILE A 389 2.16 36.96 -10.27
CA ILE A 389 2.41 35.54 -10.03
C ILE A 389 1.22 34.94 -9.27
N ARG A 390 0.51 33.99 -9.90
CA ARG A 390 -0.62 33.27 -9.29
C ARG A 390 -0.35 31.76 -9.18
N PRO A 391 -0.87 31.08 -8.14
CA PRO A 391 -0.87 29.63 -8.04
C PRO A 391 -1.98 29.03 -8.90
N MET A 392 -1.70 28.79 -10.18
CA MET A 392 -2.67 28.28 -11.13
C MET A 392 -2.78 26.75 -11.05
N MET A 393 -3.99 26.21 -11.25
CA MET A 393 -4.27 24.80 -11.50
C MET A 393 -4.98 24.65 -12.86
N TYR A 394 -4.72 23.56 -13.57
CA TYR A 394 -5.57 23.13 -14.69
C TYR A 394 -6.67 22.17 -14.21
N LEU A 395 -7.89 22.38 -14.70
CA LEU A 395 -9.04 21.51 -14.52
C LEU A 395 -9.37 20.86 -15.86
N ALA A 396 -9.64 19.56 -15.86
CA ALA A 396 -10.10 18.82 -17.03
C ALA A 396 -11.44 18.14 -16.72
N LEU A 397 -12.51 18.46 -17.43
CA LEU A 397 -13.76 17.70 -17.38
C LEU A 397 -13.79 16.77 -18.58
N SER A 398 -13.75 15.46 -18.34
CA SER A 398 -14.19 14.49 -19.35
C SER A 398 -15.65 14.14 -19.11
N TYR A 399 -16.42 14.07 -20.19
CA TYR A 399 -17.87 13.84 -20.17
C TYR A 399 -18.29 12.95 -21.34
N ASP A 400 -19.44 12.30 -21.22
CA ASP A 400 -20.06 11.54 -22.32
C ASP A 400 -20.90 12.48 -23.19
N HIS A 401 -20.40 12.82 -24.38
CA HIS A 401 -21.05 13.74 -25.31
C HIS A 401 -22.32 13.14 -25.97
N ARG A 402 -22.70 11.90 -25.63
CA ARG A 402 -24.04 11.36 -25.92
C ARG A 402 -25.13 11.96 -25.02
N LEU A 403 -24.77 12.49 -23.86
CA LEU A 403 -25.69 12.99 -22.82
C LEU A 403 -25.49 14.47 -22.47
N VAL A 404 -24.25 14.94 -22.49
CA VAL A 404 -23.88 16.30 -22.08
C VAL A 404 -23.36 17.06 -23.29
N ASP A 405 -23.99 18.19 -23.62
CA ASP A 405 -23.55 19.02 -24.74
C ASP A 405 -22.27 19.79 -24.41
N GLY A 406 -21.45 20.10 -25.42
CA GLY A 406 -20.22 20.88 -25.23
C GLY A 406 -20.44 22.26 -24.56
N SER A 407 -21.63 22.86 -24.74
CA SER A 407 -22.00 24.12 -24.06
C SER A 407 -22.30 23.93 -22.56
N GLU A 408 -22.92 22.81 -22.20
CA GLU A 408 -23.17 22.39 -20.83
C GLU A 408 -21.87 22.05 -20.10
N ALA A 409 -21.00 21.27 -20.74
CA ALA A 409 -19.69 20.90 -20.21
C ALA A 409 -18.79 22.11 -19.93
N VAL A 410 -18.79 23.11 -20.83
CA VAL A 410 -18.08 24.38 -20.62
C VAL A 410 -18.74 25.21 -19.51
N THR A 411 -20.07 25.26 -19.45
CA THR A 411 -20.82 25.96 -18.39
C THR A 411 -20.51 25.36 -17.02
N PHE A 412 -20.51 24.03 -16.92
CA PHE A 412 -20.13 23.29 -15.72
C PHE A 412 -18.70 23.61 -15.28
N LEU A 413 -17.71 23.45 -16.18
CA LEU A 413 -16.30 23.60 -15.81
C LEU A 413 -15.94 25.06 -15.50
N LYS A 414 -16.60 26.03 -16.16
CA LYS A 414 -16.55 27.44 -15.78
C LYS A 414 -17.14 27.64 -14.38
N ARG A 415 -18.30 27.07 -14.07
CA ARG A 415 -18.95 27.21 -12.77
C ARG A 415 -18.11 26.62 -11.63
N VAL A 416 -17.46 25.47 -11.85
CA VAL A 416 -16.48 24.92 -10.90
C VAL A 416 -15.31 25.89 -10.67
N ALA A 417 -14.78 26.50 -11.73
CA ALA A 417 -13.68 27.48 -11.62
C ALA A 417 -14.09 28.80 -10.95
N GLU A 418 -15.35 29.25 -11.08
CA GLU A 418 -15.90 30.44 -10.40
C GLU A 418 -16.05 30.24 -8.88
N CYS A 419 -16.13 29.00 -8.40
CA CYS A 419 -16.34 28.66 -6.99
C CYS A 419 -15.03 28.54 -6.16
N ILE A 420 -13.87 28.86 -6.75
CA ILE A 420 -12.51 28.63 -6.22
C ILE A 420 -11.72 29.96 -6.09
#